data_AF-A0A8S1R7J3-F1
#
_entry.id   AF-A0A8S1R7J3-F1
#
_cell.length_a   1.000
_cell.length_b   1.000
_cell.length_c   1.000
_cell.angle_alpha   90.00
_cell.angle_beta   90.00
_cell.angle_gamma   90.00
#
_symmetry.space_group_name_H-M   'P 1'
#
loop_
_entity.id
_entity.type
_entity.pdbx_description
1 polymer ?
#
loop_
_entity_poly.entity_id
_entity_poly.type
_entity_poly.pdbx_seq_one_letter_code
_entity_poly.pdbx_strand_id
1 'polypeptide(L)'
;MNNKTTGQDIVFQEEFRVFLNLNAMIKKNKQQVYLNLQLLEKPEHIDLQKSILSEIQNNCHGLDFDLIGWQYLKLTQEDGSLSTGRFKMNLFKPPLRRPSINATKVQEMEEVIDFGLEEFVYIEKDIEDFKKQMKQKQHQKPKLEEIKDIHLVNSQYIDNRQQQWINEQFKRRHGIDFYIDGLRFLHDKIIVCKIYMEVYNRRYEKLFYAETAAPDLNSMAYNPTFYFRRELRKEKFDPTAIALITVATVDKSTNYNRIVGYAAINLFLNPGTKSSP
;
A
#
# COMPACT_ATOMS: atom_id res chain seq x y z
N MET A 1 15.61 14.80 -17.56
CA MET A 1 14.78 16.02 -17.58
C MET A 1 14.00 16.07 -16.28
N ASN A 2 14.18 17.11 -15.47
CA ASN A 2 13.52 17.23 -14.16
C ASN A 2 12.18 17.96 -14.33
N ASN A 3 11.08 17.24 -14.14
CA ASN A 3 9.77 17.86 -13.94
C ASN A 3 9.73 18.50 -12.56
N LYS A 4 9.72 19.83 -12.53
CA LYS A 4 9.54 20.67 -11.33
C LYS A 4 8.11 21.18 -11.26
N THR A 5 7.15 20.28 -11.03
CA THR A 5 5.78 20.68 -10.71
C THR A 5 5.53 20.32 -9.25
N THR A 6 5.59 21.32 -8.38
CA THR A 6 5.19 21.24 -6.98
C THR A 6 3.67 21.29 -6.90
N GLY A 7 3.04 20.13 -6.77
CA GLY A 7 1.61 19.94 -6.56
C GLY A 7 1.26 18.46 -6.63
N GLN A 8 0.86 17.90 -5.49
CA GLN A 8 0.56 16.48 -5.23
C GLN A 8 1.75 15.51 -5.37
N ASP A 9 1.87 14.61 -4.39
CA ASP A 9 2.89 13.57 -4.34
C ASP A 9 2.73 12.61 -5.53
N ILE A 10 3.44 12.86 -6.63
CA ILE A 10 3.57 11.87 -7.71
C ILE A 10 4.48 10.75 -7.20
N VAL A 11 3.88 9.70 -6.65
CA VAL A 11 4.58 8.48 -6.26
C VAL A 11 4.75 7.61 -7.52
N PHE A 12 5.96 7.57 -8.06
CA PHE A 12 6.29 6.67 -9.17
C PHE A 12 6.52 5.25 -8.63
N GLN A 13 5.57 4.35 -8.87
CA GLN A 13 5.76 2.92 -8.62
C GLN A 13 6.27 2.24 -9.89
N GLU A 14 7.60 2.09 -9.99
CA GLU A 14 8.25 1.45 -11.14
C GLU A 14 8.40 -0.07 -10.90
N GLU A 15 7.60 -0.88 -11.60
CA GLU A 15 7.83 -2.33 -11.70
C GLU A 15 8.54 -2.63 -13.02
N PHE A 16 9.74 -3.19 -12.95
CA PHE A 16 10.46 -3.60 -14.14
C PHE A 16 10.25 -5.09 -14.40
N ARG A 17 9.89 -5.45 -15.64
CA ARG A 17 9.89 -6.83 -16.13
C ARG A 17 10.88 -6.98 -17.24
N VAL A 18 11.79 -7.95 -17.10
CA VAL A 18 12.80 -8.25 -18.12
C VAL A 18 12.34 -9.45 -18.93
N PHE A 19 12.30 -9.28 -20.24
CA PHE A 19 12.03 -10.35 -21.18
C PHE A 19 13.33 -10.78 -21.84
N LEU A 20 13.76 -12.03 -21.59
CA LEU A 20 14.94 -12.58 -22.24
C LEU A 20 14.64 -12.86 -23.72
N ASN A 21 15.45 -12.29 -24.63
CA ASN A 21 15.36 -12.55 -26.08
C ASN A 21 13.96 -12.31 -26.67
N LEU A 22 13.33 -11.18 -26.30
CA LEU A 22 11.98 -10.81 -26.74
C LEU A 22 11.79 -10.93 -28.27
N ASN A 23 12.77 -10.49 -29.06
CA ASN A 23 12.74 -10.60 -30.53
C ASN A 23 12.69 -12.05 -31.03
N ALA A 24 13.43 -12.97 -30.40
CA ALA A 24 13.39 -14.38 -30.75
C ALA A 24 12.05 -15.02 -30.37
N MET A 25 11.48 -14.63 -29.22
CA MET A 25 10.16 -15.10 -28.79
C MET A 25 9.05 -14.65 -29.74
N ILE A 26 9.05 -13.37 -30.13
CA ILE A 26 8.06 -12.79 -31.06
C ILE A 26 8.11 -13.53 -32.40
N LYS A 27 9.31 -13.72 -32.97
CA LYS A 27 9.50 -14.40 -34.26
C LYS A 27 9.12 -15.88 -34.21
N LYS A 28 9.49 -16.59 -33.14
CA LYS A 28 9.21 -18.03 -32.98
C LYS A 28 7.71 -18.30 -32.81
N ASN A 29 7.02 -17.50 -32.01
CA ASN A 29 5.62 -17.75 -31.64
C ASN A 29 4.61 -16.95 -32.47
N LYS A 30 5.08 -16.09 -33.39
CA LYS A 30 4.26 -15.11 -34.14
C LYS A 30 3.33 -14.31 -33.22
N GLN A 31 3.80 -14.03 -31.99
CA GLN A 31 3.00 -13.37 -30.97
C GLN A 31 2.98 -11.87 -31.21
N GLN A 32 1.79 -11.28 -31.15
CA GLN A 32 1.62 -9.83 -31.19
C GLN A 32 1.75 -9.28 -29.78
N VAL A 33 2.67 -8.35 -29.58
CA VAL A 33 2.92 -7.72 -28.28
C VAL A 33 2.35 -6.31 -28.30
N TYR A 34 1.61 -5.98 -27.24
CA TYR A 34 1.02 -4.66 -27.04
C TYR A 34 1.52 -4.08 -25.71
N LEU A 35 1.89 -2.80 -25.73
CA LEU A 35 2.13 -2.01 -24.54
C LEU A 35 0.82 -1.35 -24.12
N ASN A 36 0.37 -1.61 -22.89
CA ASN A 36 -0.81 -0.97 -22.32
C ASN A 36 -0.38 0.21 -21.46
N LEU A 37 -0.87 1.40 -21.77
CA LEU A 37 -0.68 2.62 -21.00
C LEU A 37 -2.00 2.93 -20.29
N GLN A 38 -1.94 3.13 -18.98
CA GLN A 38 -3.11 3.45 -18.16
C GLN A 38 -2.80 4.70 -17.34
N LEU A 39 -3.73 5.66 -17.38
CA LEU A 39 -3.77 6.81 -16.49
C LEU A 39 -4.74 6.48 -15.36
N LEU A 40 -4.20 6.44 -14.14
CA LEU A 40 -4.91 6.09 -12.91
C LEU A 40 -4.89 7.29 -11.98
N GLU A 41 -6.01 7.59 -11.33
CA GLU A 41 -6.10 8.59 -10.27
C GLU A 41 -6.61 7.97 -8.99
N LYS A 42 -6.13 8.50 -7.86
CA LYS A 42 -6.62 8.10 -6.56
C LYS A 42 -7.98 8.79 -6.34
N PRO A 43 -9.05 8.06 -6.01
CA PRO A 43 -10.33 8.66 -5.73
C PRO A 43 -10.19 9.66 -4.58
N GLU A 44 -10.88 10.81 -4.71
CA GLU A 44 -11.03 11.74 -3.59
C GLU A 44 -11.70 11.03 -2.42
N HIS A 45 -11.41 11.47 -1.19
CA HIS A 45 -12.11 10.96 -0.01
C HIS A 45 -13.60 11.34 -0.11
N ILE A 46 -14.44 10.42 -0.58
CA ILE A 46 -15.88 10.58 -0.57
C ILE A 46 -16.34 10.45 0.89
N ASP A 47 -16.79 11.55 1.49
CA ASP A 47 -17.61 11.50 2.70
C ASP A 47 -18.85 10.67 2.38
N LEU A 48 -18.89 9.45 2.94
CA LEU A 48 -19.87 8.40 2.63
C LEU A 48 -21.31 8.91 2.70
N GLN A 49 -21.86 9.33 1.56
CA GLN A 49 -23.28 9.19 1.27
C GLN A 49 -23.47 8.15 0.17
N LYS A 50 -24.32 7.18 0.52
CA LYS A 50 -24.67 5.99 -0.23
C LYS A 50 -25.13 6.33 -1.66
N SER A 51 -24.32 6.00 -2.66
CA SER A 51 -24.87 5.52 -3.93
C SER A 51 -23.85 4.78 -4.78
N ILE A 52 -24.18 3.50 -4.99
CA ILE A 52 -23.99 2.75 -6.24
C ILE A 52 -22.65 2.00 -6.38
N LEU A 53 -22.81 0.69 -6.20
CA LEU A 53 -22.04 -0.40 -6.78
C LEU A 53 -21.99 -0.29 -8.32
N SER A 54 -20.79 -0.17 -8.88
CA SER A 54 -20.44 -0.64 -10.23
C SER A 54 -18.92 -0.64 -10.34
N GLU A 55 -18.25 -1.79 -10.22
CA GLU A 55 -17.90 -2.73 -11.30
C GLU A 55 -16.47 -2.52 -11.83
N ILE A 56 -15.66 -3.57 -11.64
CA ILE A 56 -14.35 -3.89 -12.23
C ILE A 56 -13.17 -3.02 -11.73
N GLN A 57 -12.73 -3.30 -10.49
CA GLN A 57 -11.42 -2.87 -10.00
C GLN A 57 -10.33 -3.85 -10.49
N ASN A 58 -9.52 -3.39 -11.45
CA ASN A 58 -8.22 -4.01 -11.70
C ASN A 58 -7.29 -3.60 -10.57
N ASN A 59 -7.07 -4.54 -9.67
CA ASN A 59 -6.38 -4.37 -8.41
C ASN A 59 -4.87 -4.20 -8.64
N CYS A 60 -4.40 -2.95 -8.76
CA CYS A 60 -2.97 -2.63 -8.68
C CYS A 60 -2.59 -2.52 -7.19
N HIS A 61 -2.24 -3.66 -6.59
CA HIS A 61 -1.62 -3.74 -5.26
C HIS A 61 -2.44 -3.25 -4.06
N GLY A 62 -3.78 -3.35 -4.10
CA GLY A 62 -4.61 -3.09 -2.92
C GLY A 62 -4.81 -1.60 -2.60
N LEU A 63 -4.53 -0.72 -3.56
CA LEU A 63 -4.96 0.67 -3.56
C LEU A 63 -6.10 0.82 -4.58
N ASP A 64 -7.23 1.37 -4.15
CA ASP A 64 -8.36 1.67 -5.02
C ASP A 64 -7.97 2.86 -5.91
N PHE A 65 -7.65 2.61 -7.18
CA PHE A 65 -7.41 3.64 -8.18
C PHE A 65 -8.49 3.59 -9.26
N ASP A 66 -8.96 4.76 -9.69
CA ASP A 66 -9.91 4.87 -10.78
C ASP A 66 -9.16 5.02 -12.11
N LEU A 67 -9.54 4.20 -13.08
CA LEU A 67 -9.02 4.30 -14.44
C LEU A 67 -9.65 5.53 -15.11
N ILE A 68 -8.82 6.49 -15.50
CA ILE A 68 -9.26 7.69 -16.22
C ILE A 68 -9.08 7.52 -17.72
N GLY A 69 -8.00 6.87 -18.14
CA GLY A 69 -7.65 6.78 -19.55
C GLY A 69 -6.75 5.59 -19.84
N TRP A 70 -6.87 5.04 -21.04
CA TRP A 70 -6.04 3.91 -21.46
C TRP A 70 -5.72 3.94 -22.96
N GLN A 71 -4.62 3.33 -23.35
CA GLN A 71 -4.25 3.18 -24.77
C GLN A 71 -3.34 1.96 -24.96
N TYR A 72 -3.45 1.30 -26.11
CA TYR A 72 -2.54 0.24 -26.51
C TYR A 72 -1.66 0.66 -27.68
N LEU A 73 -0.35 0.52 -27.52
CA LEU A 73 0.61 0.57 -28.61
C LEU A 73 0.95 -0.86 -29.05
N LYS A 74 0.70 -1.20 -30.32
CA LYS A 74 1.20 -2.44 -30.90
C LYS A 74 2.71 -2.31 -31.09
N LEU A 75 3.49 -3.09 -30.36
CA LEU A 75 4.95 -3.04 -30.43
C LEU A 75 5.49 -3.83 -31.63
N THR A 76 4.82 -4.91 -32.01
CA THR A 76 5.27 -5.79 -33.10
C THR A 76 4.87 -5.30 -34.49
N GLN A 77 5.85 -5.14 -35.37
CA GLN A 77 5.65 -4.86 -36.79
C GLN A 77 5.42 -6.14 -37.60
N GLU A 78 5.06 -6.02 -38.88
CA GLU A 78 4.77 -7.16 -39.77
C GLU A 78 6.00 -8.03 -40.07
N ASP A 79 7.19 -7.43 -40.03
CA ASP A 79 8.49 -8.10 -40.18
C ASP A 79 8.98 -8.78 -38.89
N GLY A 80 8.22 -8.66 -37.79
CA GLY A 80 8.57 -9.18 -36.48
C GLY A 80 9.63 -8.36 -35.73
N SER A 81 9.90 -7.13 -36.16
CA SER A 81 10.68 -6.14 -35.41
C SER A 81 9.83 -5.42 -34.35
N LEU A 82 10.49 -4.73 -33.42
CA LEU A 82 9.86 -3.90 -32.40
C LEU A 82 9.82 -2.44 -32.83
N SER A 83 8.70 -1.77 -32.59
CA SER A 83 8.52 -0.36 -32.89
C SER A 83 9.20 0.49 -31.83
N THR A 84 10.28 1.18 -32.19
CA THR A 84 11.01 2.13 -31.34
C THR A 84 10.81 3.56 -31.83
N GLY A 85 11.08 4.54 -30.96
CA GLY A 85 10.96 5.96 -31.26
C GLY A 85 10.10 6.71 -30.25
N ARG A 86 9.80 7.97 -30.56
CA ARG A 86 8.93 8.82 -29.74
C ARG A 86 7.50 8.72 -30.24
N PHE A 87 6.59 8.43 -29.33
CA PHE A 87 5.17 8.25 -29.61
C PHE A 87 4.37 9.34 -28.92
N LYS A 88 3.37 9.83 -29.64
CA LYS A 88 2.38 10.78 -29.13
C LYS A 88 1.00 10.25 -29.48
N MET A 89 0.18 9.97 -28.47
CA MET A 89 -1.12 9.34 -28.68
C MET A 89 -2.18 9.86 -27.70
N ASN A 90 -3.40 9.99 -28.22
CA ASN A 90 -4.57 10.30 -27.41
C ASN A 90 -4.95 9.07 -26.59
N LEU A 91 -5.44 9.31 -25.37
CA LEU A 91 -6.01 8.27 -24.54
C LEU A 91 -7.46 7.98 -24.93
N PHE A 92 -7.93 6.80 -24.53
CA PHE A 92 -9.32 6.42 -24.60
C PHE A 92 -9.97 6.49 -23.23
N LYS A 93 -11.24 6.92 -23.20
CA LYS A 93 -12.04 6.89 -21.97
C LYS A 93 -12.32 5.45 -21.53
N PRO A 94 -12.55 5.24 -20.22
CA PRO A 94 -12.97 3.94 -19.69
C PRO A 94 -14.30 3.50 -20.34
N PRO A 95 -14.60 2.19 -20.35
CA PRO A 95 -13.87 1.10 -19.71
C PRO A 95 -12.69 0.56 -20.54
N LEU A 96 -11.70 -0.05 -19.87
CA LEU A 96 -10.58 -0.75 -20.51
C LEU A 96 -11.08 -1.90 -21.38
N ARG A 97 -10.65 -1.97 -22.64
CA ARG A 97 -11.01 -3.05 -23.56
C ARG A 97 -9.78 -3.83 -24.01
N ARG A 98 -9.93 -5.14 -24.21
CA ARG A 98 -8.86 -5.97 -24.76
C ARG A 98 -8.69 -5.68 -26.27
N PRO A 99 -7.45 -5.73 -26.80
CA PRO A 99 -7.23 -5.75 -28.25
C PRO A 99 -7.96 -6.94 -28.90
N SER A 100 -8.51 -6.85 -30.11
CA SER A 100 -8.49 -5.76 -31.10
C SER A 100 -9.53 -4.67 -30.85
N ILE A 101 -9.08 -3.41 -30.85
CA ILE A 101 -9.92 -2.25 -30.55
C ILE A 101 -10.65 -1.81 -31.81
N ASN A 102 -11.97 -1.72 -31.75
CA ASN A 102 -12.77 -1.08 -32.80
C ASN A 102 -12.89 0.42 -32.50
N ALA A 103 -12.30 1.27 -33.34
CA ALA A 103 -12.28 2.73 -33.16
C ALA A 103 -13.68 3.36 -33.00
N THR A 104 -14.72 2.76 -33.56
CA THR A 104 -16.12 3.23 -33.42
C THR A 104 -16.74 2.98 -32.05
N LYS A 105 -16.13 2.13 -31.21
CA LYS A 105 -16.67 1.73 -29.90
C LYS A 105 -15.95 2.39 -28.72
N VAL A 106 -15.03 3.31 -29.00
CA VAL A 106 -14.18 3.92 -27.98
C VAL A 106 -14.19 5.43 -28.17
N GLN A 107 -14.29 6.16 -27.07
CA GLN A 107 -14.27 7.62 -27.06
C GLN A 107 -12.85 8.09 -26.77
N GLU A 108 -12.29 8.93 -27.65
CA GLU A 108 -11.01 9.58 -27.43
C GLU A 108 -11.11 10.67 -26.37
N MET A 109 -10.00 10.86 -25.67
CA MET A 109 -9.74 11.91 -24.71
C MET A 109 -8.94 13.04 -25.36
N GLU A 110 -8.98 14.23 -24.76
CA GLU A 110 -8.17 15.37 -25.22
C GLU A 110 -6.73 15.26 -24.71
N GLU A 111 -6.53 14.50 -23.63
CA GLU A 111 -5.25 14.22 -23.00
C GLU A 111 -4.37 13.34 -23.89
N VAL A 112 -3.12 13.77 -24.01
CA VAL A 112 -2.14 13.13 -24.88
C VAL A 112 -0.97 12.64 -24.03
N ILE A 113 -0.61 11.35 -24.19
CA ILE A 113 0.63 10.82 -23.64
C ILE A 113 1.73 10.97 -24.70
N ASP A 114 2.87 11.50 -24.26
CA ASP A 114 4.11 11.62 -25.03
C ASP A 114 5.21 10.81 -24.31
N PHE A 115 5.75 9.79 -24.99
CA PHE A 115 6.77 8.90 -24.42
C PHE A 115 7.76 8.40 -25.48
N GLY A 116 8.97 8.06 -25.05
CA GLY A 116 9.98 7.42 -25.88
C GLY A 116 10.08 5.93 -25.59
N LEU A 117 10.18 5.11 -26.63
CA LEU A 117 10.55 3.70 -26.54
C LEU A 117 11.89 3.49 -27.22
N GLU A 118 12.88 3.00 -26.48
CA GLU A 118 14.23 2.77 -26.97
C GLU A 118 14.63 1.31 -26.75
N GLU A 119 15.35 0.74 -27.72
CA GLU A 119 16.01 -0.55 -27.54
C GLU A 119 17.24 -0.38 -26.65
N PHE A 120 17.23 -1.05 -25.50
CA PHE A 120 18.35 -1.04 -24.58
C PHE A 120 19.19 -2.31 -24.76
N VAL A 121 20.40 -2.14 -25.29
CA VAL A 121 21.39 -3.22 -25.38
C VAL A 121 22.05 -3.37 -24.01
N TYR A 122 21.81 -4.49 -23.35
CA TYR A 122 22.41 -4.80 -22.05
C TYR A 122 23.63 -5.70 -22.20
N ILE A 123 24.63 -5.47 -21.37
CA ILE A 123 25.81 -6.33 -21.18
C ILE A 123 25.57 -7.22 -19.95
N GLU A 124 26.29 -8.33 -19.81
CA GLU A 124 26.21 -9.21 -18.62
C GLU A 124 26.33 -8.44 -17.30
N LYS A 125 27.18 -7.41 -17.27
CA LYS A 125 27.33 -6.51 -16.13
C LYS A 125 26.04 -5.72 -15.82
N ASP A 126 25.31 -5.28 -16.84
CA ASP A 126 24.02 -4.59 -16.66
C ASP A 126 22.96 -5.55 -16.12
N ILE A 127 22.98 -6.82 -16.55
CA ILE A 127 22.11 -7.87 -15.98
C ILE A 127 22.44 -8.10 -14.51
N GLU A 128 23.73 -8.15 -14.15
CA GLU A 128 24.17 -8.31 -12.76
C GLU A 128 23.79 -7.10 -11.90
N ASP A 129 24.01 -5.88 -12.40
CA ASP A 129 23.69 -4.66 -11.68
C ASP A 129 22.18 -4.48 -11.55
N PHE A 130 21.41 -4.88 -12.57
CA PHE A 130 19.95 -4.95 -12.50
C PHE A 130 19.46 -6.01 -11.50
N LYS A 131 20.09 -7.20 -11.47
CA LYS A 131 19.83 -8.23 -10.43
C LYS A 131 20.20 -7.73 -9.04
N LYS A 132 21.28 -6.96 -8.88
CA LYS A 132 21.67 -6.34 -7.61
C LYS A 132 20.68 -5.26 -7.18
N GLN A 133 20.21 -4.42 -8.10
CA GLN A 133 19.18 -3.40 -7.82
C GLN A 133 17.82 -4.04 -7.48
N MET A 134 17.41 -5.09 -8.20
CA MET A 134 16.23 -5.90 -7.88
C MET A 134 16.35 -6.53 -6.49
N LYS A 135 17.51 -7.08 -6.13
CA LYS A 135 17.78 -7.60 -4.79
C LYS A 135 17.83 -6.50 -3.74
N GLN A 136 18.41 -5.33 -4.01
CA GLN A 136 18.47 -4.20 -3.09
C GLN A 136 17.10 -3.58 -2.83
N LYS A 137 16.23 -3.48 -3.86
CA LYS A 137 14.83 -3.04 -3.69
C LYS A 137 13.98 -4.10 -2.97
N GLN A 138 14.23 -5.41 -3.20
CA GLN A 138 13.64 -6.48 -2.38
C GLN A 138 14.22 -6.52 -0.94
N HIS A 139 15.43 -6.00 -0.72
CA HIS A 139 16.14 -5.91 0.57
C HIS A 139 15.99 -4.53 1.26
N GLN A 140 15.11 -3.65 0.78
CA GLN A 140 14.44 -2.69 1.66
C GLN A 140 13.19 -3.30 2.33
N LYS A 141 13.03 -4.63 2.31
CA LYS A 141 12.49 -5.29 3.49
C LYS A 141 13.48 -5.06 4.63
N PRO A 142 13.06 -4.59 5.82
CA PRO A 142 13.96 -4.48 6.96
C PRO A 142 14.74 -5.79 7.07
N LYS A 143 16.07 -5.71 7.24
CA LYS A 143 16.90 -6.90 7.49
C LYS A 143 16.18 -7.70 8.57
N LEU A 144 15.63 -8.86 8.21
CA LEU A 144 15.39 -9.89 9.22
C LEU A 144 16.79 -10.25 9.69
N GLU A 145 17.16 -9.71 10.84
CA GLU A 145 18.14 -10.34 11.71
C GLU A 145 17.80 -11.84 11.70
N GLU A 146 18.81 -12.69 11.47
CA GLU A 146 18.65 -14.13 11.67
C GLU A 146 17.88 -14.30 12.98
N ILE A 147 16.65 -14.83 12.88
CA ILE A 147 15.87 -15.19 14.05
C ILE A 147 16.68 -16.28 14.70
N LYS A 148 17.55 -15.90 15.64
CA LYS A 148 18.10 -16.83 16.61
C LYS A 148 16.88 -17.55 17.15
N ASP A 149 16.83 -18.87 17.03
CA ASP A 149 15.73 -19.68 17.53
C ASP A 149 15.37 -19.21 18.93
N ILE A 150 14.30 -18.41 19.01
CA ILE A 150 13.82 -17.91 20.29
C ILE A 150 13.17 -19.14 20.87
N HIS A 151 13.79 -19.71 21.89
CA HIS A 151 13.13 -20.66 22.76
C HIS A 151 11.84 -19.98 23.22
N LEU A 152 10.70 -20.35 22.61
CA LEU A 152 9.39 -19.91 23.01
C LEU A 152 9.15 -20.50 24.39
N VAL A 153 9.54 -19.74 25.41
CA VAL A 153 9.01 -19.92 26.75
C VAL A 153 7.50 -19.77 26.57
N ASN A 154 6.74 -20.70 27.14
CA ASN A 154 5.28 -20.77 27.02
C ASN A 154 4.61 -19.63 27.85
N SER A 155 5.06 -18.38 27.64
CA SER A 155 4.57 -17.17 28.29
C SER A 155 3.46 -16.55 27.44
N GLN A 156 2.43 -16.03 28.12
CA GLN A 156 1.29 -15.37 27.47
C GLN A 156 1.67 -14.07 26.74
N TYR A 157 2.89 -13.56 26.99
CA TYR A 157 3.44 -12.35 26.40
C TYR A 157 4.77 -12.67 25.71
N ILE A 158 4.94 -12.15 24.49
CA ILE A 158 6.20 -12.21 23.75
C ILE A 158 6.96 -10.93 24.07
N ASP A 159 8.04 -11.04 24.84
CA ASP A 159 8.88 -9.89 25.15
C ASP A 159 9.52 -9.35 23.87
N ASN A 160 9.20 -8.09 23.55
CA ASN A 160 9.87 -7.39 22.48
C ASN A 160 11.26 -6.95 22.95
N ARG A 161 12.30 -7.67 22.49
CA ARG A 161 13.71 -7.42 22.85
C ARG A 161 14.39 -6.38 21.97
N GLN A 162 13.74 -5.95 20.89
CA GLN A 162 14.28 -4.94 19.99
C GLN A 162 13.93 -3.53 20.48
N GLN A 163 14.87 -2.59 20.34
CA GLN A 163 14.64 -1.20 20.69
C GLN A 163 13.57 -0.58 19.76
N GLN A 164 12.45 -0.16 20.33
CA GLN A 164 11.30 0.41 19.60
C GLN A 164 11.27 1.95 19.61
N TRP A 165 12.31 2.61 20.10
CA TRP A 165 12.35 4.06 20.25
C TRP A 165 13.62 4.66 19.63
N ILE A 166 13.48 5.89 19.11
CA ILE A 166 14.59 6.69 18.59
C ILE A 166 14.95 7.79 19.60
N ASN A 167 16.22 8.22 19.59
CA ASN A 167 16.70 9.31 20.45
C ASN A 167 16.34 10.71 19.91
N GLU A 168 15.54 10.79 18.86
CA GLU A 168 15.16 12.07 18.27
C GLU A 168 14.06 12.75 19.07
N GLN A 169 14.23 14.05 19.31
CA GLN A 169 13.21 14.84 20.00
C GLN A 169 12.03 15.11 19.06
N PHE A 170 10.82 14.85 19.55
CA PHE A 170 9.59 15.19 18.83
C PHE A 170 9.40 16.71 18.77
N LYS A 171 9.30 17.28 17.55
CA LYS A 171 9.21 18.74 17.33
C LYS A 171 7.77 19.19 17.10
N ARG A 172 7.53 20.50 17.26
CA ARG A 172 6.25 21.14 16.91
C ARG A 172 5.91 20.83 15.45
N ARG A 173 4.64 20.54 15.16
CA ARG A 173 4.11 20.12 13.84
C ARG A 173 4.49 18.71 13.37
N HIS A 174 5.30 17.96 14.11
CA HIS A 174 5.40 16.53 13.84
C HIS A 174 4.06 15.85 14.10
N GLY A 175 3.75 14.84 13.29
CA GLY A 175 2.58 13.99 13.43
C GLY A 175 2.96 12.58 13.86
N ILE A 176 1.99 11.83 14.37
CA ILE A 176 2.16 10.40 14.66
C ILE A 176 1.16 9.64 13.80
N ASP A 177 1.62 8.66 13.04
CA ASP A 177 0.77 7.79 12.23
C ASP A 177 0.73 6.39 12.84
N PHE A 178 -0.48 5.86 12.98
CA PHE A 178 -0.72 4.49 13.39
C PHE A 178 -1.19 3.70 12.18
N TYR A 179 -0.56 2.55 11.97
CA TYR A 179 -0.95 1.57 10.98
C TYR A 179 -1.26 0.26 11.70
N ILE A 180 -2.46 -0.27 11.51
CA ILE A 180 -2.88 -1.56 12.03
C ILE A 180 -3.26 -2.44 10.85
N ASP A 181 -2.34 -3.31 10.46
CA ASP A 181 -2.53 -4.22 9.33
C ASP A 181 -3.56 -5.29 9.64
N GLY A 182 -3.46 -5.92 10.82
CA GLY A 182 -4.28 -7.07 11.17
C GLY A 182 -4.07 -7.57 12.59
N LEU A 183 -4.96 -8.46 13.01
CA LEU A 183 -4.80 -9.26 14.22
C LEU A 183 -4.29 -10.64 13.82
N ARG A 184 -3.61 -11.32 14.75
CA ARG A 184 -3.09 -12.67 14.54
C ARG A 184 -3.46 -13.56 15.71
N PHE A 185 -3.68 -14.84 15.42
CA PHE A 185 -3.91 -15.88 16.42
C PHE A 185 -5.12 -15.62 17.33
N LEU A 186 -6.21 -15.10 16.76
CA LEU A 186 -7.47 -14.99 17.52
C LEU A 186 -8.02 -16.38 17.84
N HIS A 187 -8.56 -16.54 19.05
CA HIS A 187 -9.21 -17.77 19.47
C HIS A 187 -10.49 -18.02 18.66
N ASP A 188 -10.79 -19.29 18.36
CA ASP A 188 -12.00 -19.78 17.68
C ASP A 188 -13.35 -19.28 18.21
N LYS A 189 -13.40 -18.80 19.45
CA LYS A 189 -14.63 -18.21 20.01
C LYS A 189 -14.89 -16.80 19.49
N ILE A 190 -13.89 -16.16 18.89
CA ILE A 190 -13.96 -14.81 18.35
C ILE A 190 -14.39 -14.92 16.89
N ILE A 191 -15.63 -14.52 16.62
CA ILE A 191 -16.26 -14.70 15.31
C ILE A 191 -16.32 -13.39 14.54
N VAL A 192 -16.44 -12.29 15.27
CA VAL A 192 -16.33 -10.92 14.74
C VAL A 192 -15.50 -10.11 15.71
N CYS A 193 -14.71 -9.17 15.21
CA CYS A 193 -13.94 -8.27 16.06
C CYS A 193 -13.96 -6.84 15.50
N LYS A 194 -13.73 -5.87 16.36
CA LYS A 194 -13.63 -4.45 16.04
C LYS A 194 -12.53 -3.83 16.88
N ILE A 195 -11.73 -2.97 16.25
CA ILE A 195 -10.68 -2.21 16.92
C ILE A 195 -11.22 -0.85 17.30
N TYR A 196 -10.91 -0.43 18.53
CA TYR A 196 -11.12 0.91 19.04
C TYR A 196 -9.75 1.51 19.34
N MET A 197 -9.46 2.67 18.77
CA MET A 197 -8.25 3.41 19.07
C MET A 197 -8.62 4.74 19.71
N GLU A 198 -8.13 4.93 20.93
CA GLU A 198 -8.34 6.14 21.71
C GLU A 198 -7.00 6.68 22.19
N VAL A 199 -6.94 7.99 22.45
CA VAL A 199 -5.72 8.62 22.92
C VAL A 199 -6.06 9.47 24.14
N TYR A 200 -5.41 9.13 25.25
CA TYR A 200 -5.64 9.74 26.55
C TYR A 200 -4.35 10.38 27.07
N ASN A 201 -4.46 11.32 27.99
CA ASN A 201 -3.32 11.72 28.84
C ASN A 201 -3.35 10.98 30.18
N ARG A 202 -2.38 11.25 31.06
CA ARG A 202 -2.30 10.66 32.40
C ARG A 202 -3.52 10.97 33.30
N ARG A 203 -4.32 11.99 32.96
CA ARG A 203 -5.56 12.34 33.66
C ARG A 203 -6.80 11.67 33.07
N TYR A 204 -6.63 10.76 32.10
CA TYR A 204 -7.70 10.12 31.34
C TYR A 204 -8.55 11.10 30.52
N GLU A 205 -8.03 12.29 30.23
CA GLU A 205 -8.68 13.23 29.32
C GLU A 205 -8.46 12.76 27.88
N LYS A 206 -9.54 12.74 27.07
CA LYS A 206 -9.45 12.38 25.66
C LYS A 206 -8.74 13.48 24.88
N LEU A 207 -7.60 13.14 24.29
CA LEU A 207 -6.80 14.08 23.50
C LEU A 207 -7.26 14.15 22.04
N PHE A 208 -7.87 13.07 21.55
CA PHE A 208 -8.41 12.91 20.20
C PHE A 208 -9.72 12.11 20.26
N TYR A 209 -10.58 12.25 19.25
CA TYR A 209 -11.81 11.45 19.13
C TYR A 209 -11.51 9.96 19.01
N ALA A 210 -12.38 9.08 19.47
CA ALA A 210 -12.20 7.65 19.26
C ALA A 210 -12.37 7.32 17.77
N GLU A 211 -11.44 6.54 17.22
CA GLU A 211 -11.59 5.98 15.89
C GLU A 211 -11.71 4.48 15.98
N THR A 212 -12.46 3.89 15.06
CA THR A 212 -12.73 2.47 15.10
C THR A 212 -12.61 1.84 13.73
N ALA A 213 -12.13 0.60 13.67
CA ALA A 213 -11.99 -0.15 12.44
C ALA A 213 -12.64 -1.52 12.58
N ALA A 214 -13.40 -1.92 11.57
CA ALA A 214 -13.84 -3.29 11.38
C ALA A 214 -12.87 -3.99 10.41
N PRO A 215 -12.71 -5.32 10.50
CA PRO A 215 -11.85 -6.04 9.58
C PRO A 215 -12.48 -6.11 8.19
N ASP A 216 -11.63 -6.30 7.17
CA ASP A 216 -12.04 -6.60 5.81
C ASP A 216 -12.87 -7.90 5.80
N LEU A 217 -13.98 -7.86 5.06
CA LEU A 217 -14.94 -8.95 4.94
C LEU A 217 -14.33 -10.20 4.30
N ASN A 218 -13.29 -10.01 3.47
CA ASN A 218 -12.59 -11.10 2.80
C ASN A 218 -11.41 -11.65 3.61
N SER A 219 -11.14 -11.11 4.80
CA SER A 219 -10.02 -11.55 5.63
C SER A 219 -10.28 -12.85 6.38
N MET A 220 -9.22 -13.55 6.80
CA MET A 220 -9.34 -14.79 7.55
C MET A 220 -9.87 -14.52 8.96
N ALA A 221 -10.86 -15.30 9.42
CA ALA A 221 -11.49 -15.10 10.74
C ALA A 221 -10.50 -15.08 11.92
N TYR A 222 -9.48 -15.94 11.89
CA TYR A 222 -8.47 -16.05 12.96
C TYR A 222 -7.32 -15.03 12.83
N ASN A 223 -7.14 -14.47 11.64
CA ASN A 223 -6.11 -13.49 11.32
C ASN A 223 -6.69 -12.33 10.50
N PRO A 224 -7.66 -11.59 11.06
CA PRO A 224 -8.41 -10.60 10.30
C PRO A 224 -7.53 -9.39 9.96
N THR A 225 -7.77 -8.82 8.79
CA THR A 225 -7.00 -7.70 8.23
C THR A 225 -7.84 -6.42 8.31
N PHE A 226 -7.26 -5.29 8.69
CA PHE A 226 -7.99 -4.03 8.93
C PHE A 226 -7.57 -2.90 7.99
N TYR A 227 -6.32 -2.89 7.51
CA TYR A 227 -5.74 -1.78 6.73
C TYR A 227 -6.01 -0.40 7.38
N PHE A 228 -6.03 -0.35 8.71
CA PHE A 228 -6.43 0.84 9.44
C PHE A 228 -5.25 1.81 9.54
N ARG A 229 -5.46 3.03 9.06
CA ARG A 229 -4.51 4.14 9.21
C ARG A 229 -5.14 5.24 10.02
N ARG A 230 -4.41 5.74 11.01
CA ARG A 230 -4.82 6.91 11.78
C ARG A 230 -3.68 7.91 11.93
N GLU A 231 -3.97 9.14 11.54
CA GLU A 231 -3.03 10.26 11.66
C GLU A 231 -3.39 11.13 12.87
N LEU A 232 -2.48 11.21 13.84
CA LEU A 232 -2.57 12.16 14.94
C LEU A 232 -1.79 13.42 14.56
N ARG A 233 -2.50 14.54 14.46
CA ARG A 233 -1.94 15.87 14.18
C ARG A 233 -2.40 16.85 15.23
N LYS A 234 -1.46 17.50 15.90
CA LYS A 234 -1.73 18.56 16.88
C LYS A 234 -0.56 19.51 16.93
N GLU A 235 -0.83 20.78 17.16
CA GLU A 235 0.24 21.78 17.27
C GLU A 235 1.17 21.49 18.46
N LYS A 236 0.60 21.10 19.59
CA LYS A 236 1.30 20.67 20.79
C LYS A 236 0.68 19.39 21.33
N PHE A 237 1.50 18.34 21.41
CA PHE A 237 1.12 17.09 22.05
C PHE A 237 1.36 17.14 23.56
N ASP A 238 0.51 16.44 24.31
CA ASP A 238 0.73 16.17 25.73
C ASP A 238 1.83 15.10 25.84
N PRO A 239 2.95 15.36 26.56
CA PRO A 239 4.01 14.38 26.73
C PRO A 239 3.54 13.09 27.43
N THR A 240 2.46 13.15 28.21
CA THR A 240 1.89 11.99 28.91
C THR A 240 0.85 11.23 28.08
N ALA A 241 0.78 11.51 26.77
CA ALA A 241 -0.19 10.88 25.89
C ALA A 241 0.07 9.38 25.72
N ILE A 242 -1.01 8.59 25.82
CA ILE A 242 -1.04 7.15 25.66
C ILE A 242 -2.09 6.81 24.61
N ALA A 243 -1.69 6.10 23.56
CA ALA A 243 -2.62 5.48 22.62
C ALA A 243 -3.08 4.13 23.18
N LEU A 244 -4.39 3.98 23.38
CA LEU A 244 -5.03 2.75 23.78
C LEU A 244 -5.74 2.14 22.57
N ILE A 245 -5.28 0.95 22.17
CA ILE A 245 -5.87 0.15 21.10
C ILE A 245 -6.58 -1.03 21.77
N THR A 246 -7.90 -1.11 21.64
CA THR A 246 -8.72 -2.16 22.26
C THR A 246 -9.37 -2.99 21.17
N VAL A 247 -9.24 -4.30 21.26
CA VAL A 247 -9.94 -5.26 20.40
C VAL A 247 -11.17 -5.74 21.15
N ALA A 248 -12.35 -5.49 20.60
CA ALA A 248 -13.61 -5.99 21.12
C ALA A 248 -14.25 -7.00 20.16
N THR A 249 -15.01 -7.92 20.71
CA THR A 249 -15.82 -8.91 20.00
C THR A 249 -17.25 -8.88 20.54
N VAL A 250 -18.18 -9.51 19.83
CA VAL A 250 -19.53 -9.77 20.32
C VAL A 250 -19.61 -11.24 20.70
N ASP A 251 -19.91 -11.51 21.96
CA ASP A 251 -20.13 -12.87 22.44
C ASP A 251 -21.49 -13.39 21.94
N LYS A 252 -21.48 -14.44 21.12
CA LYS A 252 -22.71 -15.02 20.56
C LYS A 252 -23.68 -15.55 21.61
N SER A 253 -23.19 -15.98 22.77
CA SER A 253 -24.05 -16.57 23.80
C SER A 253 -24.83 -15.51 24.58
N THR A 254 -24.24 -14.32 24.74
CA THR A 254 -24.82 -13.25 25.56
C THR A 254 -25.21 -12.00 24.76
N ASN A 255 -24.81 -11.90 23.48
CA ASN A 255 -24.91 -10.72 22.63
C ASN A 255 -24.29 -9.44 23.22
N TYR A 256 -23.41 -9.56 24.22
CA TYR A 256 -22.69 -8.43 24.79
C TYR A 256 -21.32 -8.24 24.14
N ASN A 257 -20.89 -6.98 24.09
CA ASN A 257 -19.52 -6.64 23.71
C ASN A 257 -18.56 -7.15 24.79
N ARG A 258 -17.52 -7.86 24.37
CA ARG A 258 -16.43 -8.35 25.23
C ARG A 258 -15.10 -7.85 24.70
N ILE A 259 -14.20 -7.48 25.60
CA ILE A 259 -12.83 -7.14 25.24
C ILE A 259 -12.04 -8.43 25.08
N VAL A 260 -11.43 -8.59 23.91
CA VAL A 260 -10.52 -9.69 23.60
C VAL A 260 -9.13 -9.39 24.15
N GLY A 261 -8.68 -8.15 23.99
CA GLY A 261 -7.38 -7.70 24.41
C GLY A 261 -7.19 -6.22 24.14
N TYR A 262 -6.10 -5.67 24.65
CA TYR A 262 -5.74 -4.27 24.45
C TYR A 262 -4.22 -4.11 24.37
N ALA A 263 -3.79 -3.03 23.74
CA ALA A 263 -2.42 -2.55 23.75
C ALA A 263 -2.42 -1.07 24.16
N ALA A 264 -1.51 -0.70 25.04
CA ALA A 264 -1.30 0.69 25.47
C ALA A 264 0.11 1.12 25.09
N ILE A 265 0.21 2.18 24.29
CA ILE A 265 1.46 2.68 23.73
C ILE A 265 1.67 4.10 24.25
N ASN A 266 2.70 4.30 25.07
CA ASN A 266 3.16 5.64 25.43
C ASN A 266 3.70 6.32 24.17
N LEU A 267 3.17 7.49 23.81
CA LEU A 267 3.57 8.20 22.60
C LEU A 267 4.95 8.87 22.75
N PHE A 268 5.33 9.20 23.99
CA PHE A 268 6.59 9.83 24.30
C PHE A 268 7.27 9.13 25.46
N LEU A 269 8.60 9.20 25.46
CA LEU A 269 9.44 8.68 26.53
C LEU A 269 10.33 9.80 27.04
N ASN A 270 10.62 9.78 28.34
CA ASN A 270 11.62 10.67 28.90
C ASN A 270 13.01 10.27 28.36
N PRO A 271 13.79 11.21 27.78
CA PRO A 271 15.07 10.89 27.15
C PRO A 271 16.10 10.33 28.12
N GLY A 272 16.04 10.67 29.41
CA GLY A 272 16.96 10.18 30.43
C GLY A 272 16.59 8.79 30.96
N THR A 273 15.32 8.59 31.34
CA THR A 273 14.87 7.34 31.98
C THR A 273 14.34 6.29 31.01
N LYS A 274 14.04 6.68 29.75
CA LYS A 274 13.38 5.84 28.74
C LYS A 274 12.03 5.26 29.18
N SER A 275 11.43 5.86 30.20
CA SER A 275 10.11 5.51 30.73
C SER A 275 9.06 6.54 30.28
N SER A 276 7.79 6.20 30.46
CA SER A 276 6.69 7.15 30.32
C SER A 276 6.93 8.39 31.21
N PRO A 277 6.69 9.62 30.71
CA PRO A 277 6.87 10.87 31.46
C PRO A 277 5.99 11.04 32.71
#